data_AF-A0A1I7CRT7-F1
#
_entry.id   AF-A0A1I7CRT7-F1
#
_cell.length_a   1.000
_cell.length_b   1.000
_cell.length_c   1.000
_cell.angle_alpha   90.00
_cell.angle_beta   90.00
_cell.angle_gamma   90.00
#
_symmetry.space_group_name_H-M   'P 1'
#
loop_
_entity.id
_entity.type
_entity.pdbx_description
1 polymer ?
#
loop_
_entity_poly.entity_id
_entity_poly.type
_entity_poly.pdbx_seq_one_letter_code
_entity_poly.pdbx_strand_id
1 'polypeptide(L)'
;MNKFLLSLSLIFFSAGIASAQDDAAELAKKLANPIASLISVPFQNNTDYGIGEFNGTRNTMNIQPVIPISISKDWNMITRVVLPVVTQYSITAPGEKQSGLGDAVMSAFFSPANSEKLTWGVGPALLIPTGTNDFLTTEKFGMGPTAIALKQVNGWTIGALVNQIWSVAGNADRPDVSQMFVQPFVNYNWKSGAGIGANMEWTQNWEASTATVWLNPTISAVTSLGKQKTQFVVGPRLNLAAPDGGKADWGWRAVVIFLFPK
;
A
#
# COMPACT_ATOMS: atom_id res chain seq x y z
N MET A 1 -66.34 -15.23 -14.64
CA MET A 1 -65.30 -14.34 -14.07
C MET A 1 -63.98 -15.10 -14.15
N ASN A 2 -63.27 -14.94 -15.28
CA ASN A 2 -62.13 -15.77 -15.68
C ASN A 2 -60.85 -15.24 -15.03
N LYS A 3 -60.11 -16.09 -14.32
CA LYS A 3 -58.74 -15.79 -13.87
C LYS A 3 -57.75 -16.47 -14.83
N PHE A 4 -57.12 -15.66 -15.67
CA PHE A 4 -55.98 -16.05 -16.50
C PHE A 4 -54.75 -16.27 -15.61
N LEU A 5 -54.15 -17.45 -15.71
CA LEU A 5 -52.81 -17.75 -15.20
C LEU A 5 -51.81 -17.41 -16.31
N LEU A 6 -50.96 -16.39 -16.11
CA LEU A 6 -49.78 -16.15 -16.92
C LEU A 6 -48.57 -16.78 -16.21
N SER A 7 -48.00 -17.84 -16.78
CA SER A 7 -46.71 -18.39 -16.41
C SER A 7 -45.61 -17.66 -17.19
N LEU A 8 -44.73 -16.95 -16.49
CA LEU A 8 -43.57 -16.28 -17.08
C LEU A 8 -42.34 -17.18 -16.93
N SER A 9 -41.91 -17.80 -18.02
CA SER A 9 -40.67 -18.56 -18.10
C SER A 9 -39.48 -17.60 -18.20
N LEU A 10 -38.69 -17.48 -17.12
CA LEU A 10 -37.41 -16.77 -17.15
C LEU A 10 -36.33 -17.69 -17.73
N ILE A 11 -35.82 -17.34 -18.90
CA ILE A 11 -34.68 -17.99 -19.54
C ILE A 11 -33.39 -17.54 -18.82
N PHE A 12 -32.69 -18.48 -18.20
CA PHE A 12 -31.41 -18.27 -17.53
C PHE A 12 -30.29 -17.96 -18.54
N PHE A 13 -29.76 -16.74 -18.52
CA PHE A 13 -28.49 -16.37 -19.15
C PHE A 13 -27.36 -16.49 -18.09
N SER A 14 -26.84 -17.70 -17.85
CA SER A 14 -25.87 -17.97 -16.76
C SER A 14 -24.43 -18.24 -17.21
N ALA A 15 -24.14 -18.26 -18.51
CA ALA A 15 -22.84 -18.74 -18.99
C ALA A 15 -21.70 -17.70 -18.97
N GLY A 16 -22.00 -16.39 -18.85
CA GLY A 16 -21.00 -15.32 -18.87
C GLY A 16 -20.53 -14.80 -17.51
N ILE A 17 -21.25 -15.13 -16.43
CA ILE A 17 -20.97 -14.60 -15.08
C ILE A 17 -19.86 -15.40 -14.39
N ALA A 18 -19.77 -16.71 -14.65
CA ALA A 18 -18.82 -17.60 -13.99
C ALA A 18 -17.36 -17.27 -14.35
N SER A 19 -17.02 -17.11 -15.64
CA SER A 19 -15.64 -16.82 -16.07
C SER A 19 -15.16 -15.44 -15.63
N ALA A 20 -16.04 -14.43 -15.66
CA ALA A 20 -15.71 -13.08 -15.19
C ALA A 20 -15.45 -13.04 -13.67
N GLN A 21 -16.15 -13.91 -12.91
CA GLN A 21 -16.01 -14.01 -11.47
C GLN A 21 -14.69 -14.70 -11.08
N ASP A 22 -14.30 -15.77 -11.77
CA ASP A 22 -13.03 -16.47 -11.50
C ASP A 22 -11.81 -15.57 -11.79
N ASP A 23 -11.83 -14.80 -12.89
CA ASP A 23 -10.79 -13.82 -13.22
C ASP A 23 -10.65 -12.72 -12.15
N ALA A 24 -11.77 -12.19 -11.67
CA ALA A 24 -11.79 -11.15 -10.64
C ALA A 24 -11.25 -11.67 -9.30
N ALA A 25 -11.58 -12.91 -8.94
CA ALA A 25 -11.09 -13.56 -7.73
C ALA A 25 -9.56 -13.79 -7.77
N GLU A 26 -9.04 -14.30 -8.88
CA GLU A 26 -7.61 -14.52 -9.06
C GLU A 26 -6.84 -13.21 -9.01
N LEU A 27 -7.38 -12.16 -9.63
CA LEU A 27 -6.76 -10.85 -9.65
C LEU A 27 -6.75 -10.21 -8.26
N ALA A 28 -7.85 -10.28 -7.52
CA ALA A 28 -7.92 -9.80 -6.13
C ALA A 28 -6.89 -10.53 -5.24
N LYS A 29 -6.73 -11.84 -5.44
CA LYS A 29 -5.70 -12.63 -4.76
C LYS A 29 -4.29 -12.14 -5.10
N LYS A 30 -3.96 -11.91 -6.38
CA LYS A 30 -2.64 -11.38 -6.78
C LYS A 30 -2.38 -9.99 -6.22
N LEU A 31 -3.37 -9.10 -6.26
CA LEU A 31 -3.29 -7.74 -5.73
C LEU A 31 -3.06 -7.67 -4.22
N ALA A 32 -3.61 -8.61 -3.46
CA ALA A 32 -3.37 -8.71 -2.02
C ALA A 32 -1.95 -9.19 -1.65
N ASN A 33 -1.17 -9.65 -2.63
CA ASN A 33 0.22 -10.08 -2.46
C ASN A 33 1.18 -8.98 -2.99
N PRO A 34 1.90 -8.27 -2.10
CA PRO A 34 2.77 -7.15 -2.51
C PRO A 34 3.98 -7.53 -3.38
N ILE A 35 4.30 -8.83 -3.47
CA ILE A 35 5.37 -9.37 -4.34
C ILE A 35 4.82 -10.36 -5.38
N ALA A 36 3.53 -10.25 -5.72
CA ALA A 36 2.97 -11.00 -6.83
C ALA A 36 3.68 -10.60 -8.14
N SER A 37 3.79 -11.57 -9.05
CA SER A 37 4.29 -11.35 -10.39
C SER A 37 3.26 -10.61 -11.28
N LEU A 38 2.87 -9.39 -10.88
CA LEU A 38 1.97 -8.50 -11.60
C LEU A 38 2.59 -7.09 -11.72
N ILE A 39 2.66 -6.54 -12.94
CA ILE A 39 3.04 -5.14 -13.12
C ILE A 39 1.86 -4.29 -12.67
N SER A 40 2.09 -3.39 -11.71
CA SER A 40 1.04 -2.54 -11.17
C SER A 40 1.54 -1.16 -10.77
N VAL A 41 0.63 -0.19 -10.80
CA VAL A 41 0.90 1.17 -10.30
C VAL A 41 -0.24 1.61 -9.37
N PRO A 42 -0.12 1.30 -8.06
CA PRO A 42 -0.92 1.91 -7.01
C PRO A 42 -0.70 3.42 -6.88
N PHE A 43 -1.80 4.15 -6.85
CA PHE A 43 -1.90 5.53 -6.37
C PHE A 43 -2.66 5.49 -5.05
N GLN A 44 -1.95 5.63 -3.93
CA GLN A 44 -2.52 5.61 -2.59
C GLN A 44 -2.54 7.02 -2.02
N ASN A 45 -3.72 7.58 -1.81
CA ASN A 45 -3.90 8.84 -1.10
C ASN A 45 -4.24 8.58 0.36
N ASN A 46 -3.50 9.24 1.25
CA ASN A 46 -3.78 9.32 2.68
C ASN A 46 -4.12 10.78 3.00
N THR A 47 -5.28 11.03 3.59
CA THR A 47 -5.65 12.35 4.11
C THR A 47 -5.85 12.25 5.61
N ASP A 48 -5.01 12.93 6.36
CA ASP A 48 -4.95 12.91 7.82
C ASP A 48 -5.35 14.28 8.38
N TYR A 49 -6.14 14.29 9.45
CA TYR A 49 -6.73 15.49 10.06
C TYR A 49 -6.41 15.56 11.56
N GLY A 50 -6.45 16.77 12.12
CA GLY A 50 -6.24 16.97 13.55
C GLY A 50 -4.81 16.71 13.98
N ILE A 51 -3.83 17.13 13.16
CA ILE A 51 -2.42 16.92 13.46
C ILE A 51 -1.88 18.10 14.28
N GLY A 52 -1.36 17.81 15.46
CA GLY A 52 -0.64 18.79 16.29
C GLY A 52 -1.52 19.88 16.90
N GLU A 53 -0.88 20.84 17.55
CA GLU A 53 -1.56 21.89 18.33
C GLU A 53 -2.42 22.84 17.49
N PHE A 54 -2.17 22.94 16.18
CA PHE A 54 -2.87 23.83 15.27
C PHE A 54 -3.99 23.15 14.47
N ASN A 55 -4.37 21.91 14.84
CA ASN A 55 -5.40 21.14 14.16
C ASN A 55 -5.12 20.99 12.64
N GLY A 56 -3.86 20.66 12.32
CA GLY A 56 -3.34 20.62 10.97
C GLY A 56 -3.91 19.49 10.12
N THR A 57 -3.69 19.59 8.82
CA THR A 57 -4.09 18.57 7.85
C THR A 57 -2.92 18.18 6.96
N ARG A 58 -2.83 16.90 6.60
CA ARG A 58 -1.81 16.38 5.68
C ARG A 58 -2.46 15.49 4.64
N ASN A 59 -2.18 15.76 3.37
CA ASN A 59 -2.47 14.87 2.26
C ASN A 59 -1.14 14.27 1.76
N THR A 60 -1.07 12.95 1.67
CA THR A 60 0.09 12.22 1.13
C THR A 60 -0.38 11.30 0.01
N MET A 61 0.02 11.61 -1.22
CA MET A 61 -0.18 10.75 -2.39
C MET A 61 1.08 9.92 -2.63
N ASN A 62 1.00 8.62 -2.35
CA ASN A 62 2.05 7.67 -2.66
C ASN A 62 1.83 7.08 -4.05
N ILE A 63 2.81 7.27 -4.93
CA ILE A 63 2.88 6.63 -6.25
C ILE A 63 3.80 5.42 -6.11
N GLN A 64 3.28 4.21 -6.36
CA GLN A 64 3.97 2.98 -5.97
C GLN A 64 4.16 1.96 -7.11
N PRO A 65 4.95 2.24 -8.16
CA PRO A 65 5.13 1.26 -9.23
C PRO A 65 5.78 -0.02 -8.69
N VAL A 66 5.23 -1.16 -9.11
CA VAL A 66 5.73 -2.50 -8.80
C VAL A 66 5.99 -3.23 -10.12
N ILE A 67 7.22 -3.67 -10.31
CA ILE A 67 7.68 -4.33 -11.54
C ILE A 67 8.38 -5.65 -11.16
N PRO A 68 7.77 -6.80 -11.46
CA PRO A 68 8.38 -8.10 -11.28
C PRO A 68 9.18 -8.52 -12.52
N ILE A 69 10.46 -8.84 -12.32
CA ILE A 69 11.41 -9.27 -13.33
C ILE A 69 11.82 -10.72 -13.02
N SER A 70 11.68 -11.62 -13.99
CA SER A 70 12.17 -12.99 -13.83
C SER A 70 13.68 -13.01 -14.10
N ILE A 71 14.47 -13.32 -13.07
CA ILE A 71 15.93 -13.32 -13.13
C ILE A 71 16.50 -14.71 -13.43
N SER A 72 15.73 -15.76 -13.13
CA SER A 72 16.01 -17.13 -13.55
C SER A 72 14.71 -17.94 -13.63
N LYS A 73 14.80 -19.25 -13.92
CA LYS A 73 13.63 -20.16 -13.88
C LYS A 73 13.03 -20.27 -12.47
N ASP A 74 13.86 -20.11 -11.44
CA ASP A 74 13.49 -20.39 -10.06
C ASP A 74 13.34 -19.12 -9.22
N TRP A 75 13.70 -17.95 -9.75
CA TRP A 75 13.74 -16.70 -8.99
C TRP A 75 13.16 -15.52 -9.76
N ASN A 76 12.39 -14.71 -9.03
CA ASN A 76 11.92 -13.39 -9.43
C ASN A 76 12.58 -12.31 -8.58
N MET A 77 12.82 -11.16 -9.19
CA MET A 77 13.16 -9.91 -8.52
C MET A 77 11.98 -8.96 -8.68
N ILE A 78 11.38 -8.53 -7.58
CA ILE A 78 10.27 -7.58 -7.58
C ILE A 78 10.80 -6.23 -7.12
N THR A 79 10.82 -5.25 -8.02
CA THR A 79 11.18 -3.88 -7.68
C THR A 79 9.93 -3.10 -7.29
N ARG A 80 10.01 -2.35 -6.19
CA ARG A 80 8.96 -1.46 -5.70
C ARG A 80 9.55 -0.09 -5.41
N VAL A 81 8.89 0.97 -5.86
CA VAL A 81 9.19 2.34 -5.45
C VAL A 81 7.99 2.86 -4.67
N VAL A 82 8.23 3.70 -3.66
CA VAL A 82 7.21 4.48 -2.96
C VAL A 82 7.66 5.93 -3.01
N LEU A 83 7.03 6.72 -3.88
CA LEU A 83 7.30 8.15 -4.00
C LEU A 83 6.13 8.94 -3.39
N PRO A 84 6.33 9.62 -2.25
CA PRO A 84 5.31 10.45 -1.63
C PRO A 84 5.29 11.86 -2.26
N VAL A 85 4.11 12.32 -2.63
CA VAL A 85 3.80 13.74 -2.88
C VAL A 85 2.96 14.23 -1.71
N VAL A 86 3.47 15.19 -0.96
CA VAL A 86 2.85 15.64 0.29
C VAL A 86 2.40 17.09 0.15
N THR A 87 1.22 17.37 0.68
CA THR A 87 0.77 18.72 0.99
C THR A 87 0.31 18.74 2.44
N GLN A 88 0.77 19.71 3.21
CA GLN A 88 0.33 19.90 4.59
C GLN A 88 0.00 21.35 4.87
N TYR A 89 -0.93 21.56 5.81
CA TYR A 89 -1.43 22.86 6.20
C TYR A 89 -1.59 22.93 7.72
N SER A 90 -1.16 24.03 8.32
CA SER A 90 -1.21 24.27 9.77
C SER A 90 -0.56 23.15 10.60
N ILE A 91 0.59 22.62 10.16
CA ILE A 91 1.37 21.62 10.93
C ILE A 91 2.61 22.25 11.55
N THR A 92 3.37 23.02 10.77
CA THR A 92 4.62 23.64 11.25
C THR A 92 4.36 24.92 12.05
N ALA A 93 3.31 25.67 11.68
CA ALA A 93 2.82 26.86 12.36
C ALA A 93 1.40 27.18 11.85
N PRO A 94 0.62 28.03 12.55
CA PRO A 94 -0.74 28.39 12.13
C PRO A 94 -0.79 28.98 10.72
N GLY A 95 -1.58 28.40 9.82
CA GLY A 95 -1.75 28.91 8.45
C GLY A 95 -0.60 28.61 7.49
N GLU A 96 0.49 28.01 7.97
CA GLU A 96 1.62 27.65 7.13
C GLU A 96 1.30 26.45 6.23
N LYS A 97 1.85 26.48 5.02
CA LYS A 97 1.64 25.45 4.00
C LYS A 97 2.97 24.94 3.47
N GLN A 98 3.12 23.63 3.41
CA GLN A 98 4.23 22.98 2.70
C GLN A 98 3.68 22.02 1.65
N SER A 99 4.36 21.96 0.51
CA SER A 99 4.00 21.08 -0.60
C SER A 99 5.25 20.66 -1.34
N GLY A 100 5.34 19.39 -1.70
CA GLY A 100 6.51 18.88 -2.40
C GLY A 100 6.57 17.37 -2.44
N LEU A 101 7.64 16.85 -3.01
CA LEU A 101 8.01 15.44 -2.85
C LEU A 101 8.54 15.24 -1.43
N GLY A 102 8.30 14.05 -0.88
CA GLY A 102 9.13 13.51 0.20
C GLY A 102 10.19 12.57 -0.34
N ASP A 103 10.93 11.94 0.56
CA ASP A 103 11.96 10.98 0.20
C ASP A 103 11.35 9.67 -0.30
N ALA A 104 11.88 9.16 -1.41
CA ALA A 104 11.41 7.93 -2.02
C ALA A 104 12.04 6.71 -1.33
N VAL A 105 11.24 5.67 -1.13
CA VAL A 105 11.76 4.35 -0.72
C VAL A 105 11.73 3.42 -1.93
N MET A 106 12.89 2.92 -2.33
CA MET A 106 13.02 1.89 -3.36
C MET A 106 13.38 0.56 -2.71
N SER A 107 12.79 -0.53 -3.15
CA SER A 107 13.07 -1.87 -2.63
C SER A 107 13.16 -2.88 -3.76
N ALA A 108 13.99 -3.90 -3.58
CA ALA A 108 14.01 -5.07 -4.43
C ALA A 108 13.80 -6.31 -3.56
N PHE A 109 12.84 -7.16 -3.92
CA PHE A 109 12.58 -8.43 -3.26
C PHE A 109 12.96 -9.59 -4.16
N PHE A 110 13.92 -10.40 -3.74
CA PHE A 110 14.23 -11.67 -4.36
C PHE A 110 13.33 -12.74 -3.76
N SER A 111 12.50 -13.35 -4.61
CA SER A 111 11.48 -14.34 -4.24
C SER A 111 11.61 -15.57 -5.12
N PRO A 112 11.47 -16.79 -4.57
CA PRO A 112 11.30 -17.99 -5.38
C PRO A 112 10.12 -17.85 -6.33
N ALA A 113 10.27 -18.32 -7.57
CA ALA A 113 9.22 -18.27 -8.59
C ALA A 113 8.06 -19.21 -8.25
N ASN A 114 8.36 -20.35 -7.65
CA ASN A 114 7.38 -21.34 -7.22
C ASN A 114 7.45 -21.49 -5.70
N SER A 115 6.45 -20.98 -4.98
CA SER A 115 6.26 -21.29 -3.57
C SER A 115 4.77 -21.50 -3.29
N GLU A 116 4.38 -22.75 -3.11
CA GLU A 116 2.95 -23.12 -3.05
C GLU A 116 2.29 -22.80 -1.71
N LYS A 117 3.05 -22.79 -0.61
CA LYS A 117 2.50 -22.68 0.75
C LYS A 117 2.80 -21.35 1.44
N LEU A 118 3.93 -20.73 1.11
CA LEU A 118 4.41 -19.50 1.75
C LEU A 118 5.16 -18.65 0.72
N THR A 119 4.58 -17.54 0.31
CA THR A 119 5.28 -16.58 -0.54
C THR A 119 6.17 -15.72 0.34
N TRP A 120 7.44 -15.56 -0.03
CA TRP A 120 8.38 -14.74 0.72
C TRP A 120 9.38 -14.09 -0.22
N GLY A 121 9.92 -12.96 0.22
CA GLY A 121 11.02 -12.30 -0.49
C GLY A 121 11.87 -11.50 0.46
N VAL A 122 13.16 -11.38 0.14
CA VAL A 122 14.13 -10.59 0.89
C VAL A 122 14.98 -9.77 -0.06
N GLY A 123 15.54 -8.67 0.41
CA GLY A 123 16.49 -7.90 -0.39
C GLY A 123 16.77 -6.52 0.21
N PRO A 124 17.29 -5.59 -0.60
CA PRO A 124 17.61 -4.25 -0.13
C PRO A 124 16.39 -3.32 -0.16
N ALA A 125 16.38 -2.37 0.77
CA ALA A 125 15.62 -1.14 0.73
C ALA A 125 16.56 0.06 0.74
N LEU A 126 16.26 1.06 -0.07
CA LEU A 126 17.00 2.30 -0.23
C LEU A 126 16.07 3.47 0.06
N LEU A 127 16.53 4.42 0.87
CA LEU A 127 15.92 5.73 1.06
C LEU A 127 16.68 6.72 0.17
N ILE A 128 15.95 7.36 -0.74
CA ILE A 128 16.51 8.28 -1.73
C ILE A 128 15.98 9.68 -1.41
N PRO A 129 16.86 10.69 -1.19
CA PRO A 129 16.46 12.03 -0.79
C PRO A 129 15.89 12.83 -1.98
N THR A 130 14.70 12.44 -2.44
CA THR A 130 13.99 13.08 -3.56
C THR A 130 13.15 14.27 -3.13
N GLY A 131 13.08 14.55 -1.82
CA GLY A 131 12.18 15.58 -1.33
C GLY A 131 12.56 16.98 -1.80
N THR A 132 11.54 17.80 -2.04
CA THR A 132 11.69 19.14 -2.65
C THR A 132 11.36 20.27 -1.68
N ASN A 133 11.10 19.95 -0.42
CA ASN A 133 10.77 20.89 0.63
C ASN A 133 11.36 20.41 1.94
N ASP A 134 12.10 21.27 2.62
CA ASP A 134 12.90 21.00 3.83
C ASP A 134 12.12 20.41 5.02
N PHE A 135 10.79 20.55 5.04
CA PHE A 135 9.91 19.97 6.07
C PHE A 135 9.38 18.58 5.70
N LEU A 136 9.64 18.11 4.48
CA LEU A 136 9.11 16.86 3.92
C LEU A 136 10.22 15.84 3.60
N THR A 137 11.48 16.21 3.82
CA THR A 137 12.67 15.41 3.50
C THR A 137 13.58 15.26 4.69
N THR A 138 14.28 14.12 4.75
CA THR A 138 15.40 13.90 5.65
C THR A 138 16.72 14.40 5.04
N GLU A 139 16.76 14.58 3.71
CA GLU A 139 17.98 14.84 2.91
C GLU A 139 19.09 13.80 3.13
N LYS A 140 18.71 12.60 3.56
CA LYS A 140 19.61 11.47 3.76
C LYS A 140 19.38 10.42 2.68
N PHE A 141 20.48 9.97 2.10
CA PHE A 141 20.53 8.68 1.44
C PHE A 141 20.71 7.60 2.49
N GLY A 142 19.85 6.58 2.46
CA GLY A 142 19.91 5.46 3.38
C GLY A 142 19.75 4.13 2.69
N MET A 143 20.17 3.07 3.36
CA MET A 143 19.98 1.70 2.90
C MET A 143 19.83 0.73 4.06
N GLY A 144 19.26 -0.42 3.77
CA GLY A 144 19.24 -1.55 4.70
C GLY A 144 18.39 -2.72 4.16
N PRO A 145 18.14 -3.75 4.98
CA PRO A 145 17.41 -4.92 4.54
C PRO A 145 15.89 -4.69 4.53
N THR A 146 15.21 -5.44 3.66
CA THR A 146 13.75 -5.59 3.65
C THR A 146 13.38 -7.05 3.46
N ALA A 147 12.26 -7.44 4.04
CA ALA A 147 11.71 -8.78 3.95
C ALA A 147 10.18 -8.73 3.92
N ILE A 148 9.59 -9.71 3.26
CA ILE A 148 8.15 -9.92 3.24
C ILE A 148 7.87 -11.42 3.27
N ALA A 149 6.84 -11.82 4.00
CA ALA A 149 6.31 -13.17 3.96
C ALA A 149 4.78 -13.15 4.09
N LEU A 150 4.11 -14.02 3.32
CA LEU A 150 2.66 -14.14 3.35
C LEU A 150 2.18 -15.52 2.94
N LYS A 151 0.98 -15.85 3.40
CA LYS A 151 0.26 -17.07 3.04
C LYS A 151 -1.10 -16.71 2.48
N GLN A 152 -1.49 -17.39 1.40
CA GLN A 152 -2.79 -17.22 0.78
C GLN A 152 -3.57 -18.54 0.81
N VAL A 153 -4.69 -18.58 1.52
CA VAL A 153 -5.50 -19.80 1.70
C VAL A 153 -6.98 -19.44 1.80
N ASN A 154 -7.82 -20.11 1.00
CA ASN A 154 -9.28 -19.99 1.06
C ASN A 154 -9.79 -18.52 1.08
N GLY A 155 -9.27 -17.68 0.19
CA GLY A 155 -9.62 -16.25 0.11
C GLY A 155 -8.86 -15.34 1.08
N TRP A 156 -8.27 -15.88 2.14
CA TRP A 156 -7.42 -15.13 3.06
C TRP A 156 -6.02 -14.91 2.48
N THR A 157 -5.47 -13.74 2.75
CA THR A 157 -4.07 -13.37 2.56
C THR A 157 -3.57 -12.75 3.84
N ILE A 158 -2.64 -13.39 4.52
CA ILE A 158 -2.07 -12.93 5.80
C ILE A 158 -0.57 -12.87 5.65
N GLY A 159 0.04 -11.75 6.04
CA GLY A 159 1.48 -11.59 5.94
C GLY A 159 2.00 -10.37 6.68
N ALA A 160 3.29 -10.14 6.53
CA ALA A 160 3.95 -8.94 7.04
C ALA A 160 5.11 -8.55 6.13
N LEU A 161 5.34 -7.24 6.03
CA LEU A 161 6.53 -6.64 5.44
C LEU A 161 7.32 -5.96 6.54
N VAL A 162 8.64 -6.11 6.53
CA VAL A 162 9.55 -5.42 7.45
C VAL A 162 10.71 -4.83 6.66
N ASN A 163 11.12 -3.61 6.97
CA ASN A 163 12.42 -3.09 6.56
C ASN A 163 13.09 -2.33 7.70
N GLN A 164 14.41 -2.25 7.62
CA GLN A 164 15.24 -1.39 8.46
C GLN A 164 16.15 -0.60 7.52
N ILE A 165 16.21 0.71 7.71
CA ILE A 165 17.01 1.62 6.89
C ILE A 165 17.88 2.47 7.81
N TRP A 166 19.16 2.58 7.47
CA TRP A 166 20.09 3.52 8.10
C TRP A 166 20.56 4.56 7.09
N SER A 167 20.73 5.80 7.50
CA SER A 167 21.40 6.82 6.70
C SER A 167 22.86 6.45 6.51
N VAL A 168 23.36 6.60 5.28
CA VAL A 168 24.75 6.33 4.89
C VAL A 168 25.45 7.57 4.36
N ALA A 169 24.69 8.47 3.72
CA ALA A 169 25.18 9.74 3.21
C ALA A 169 24.04 10.77 3.20
N GLY A 170 24.36 12.03 2.92
CA GLY A 170 23.37 13.11 2.81
C GLY A 170 23.86 14.40 3.45
N ASN A 171 22.93 15.33 3.66
CA ASN A 171 23.24 16.61 4.28
C ASN A 171 23.76 16.39 5.73
N ALA A 172 24.92 16.98 6.05
CA ALA A 172 25.53 16.88 7.37
C ALA A 172 24.78 17.70 8.44
N ASP A 173 24.03 18.72 8.03
CA ASP A 173 23.24 19.57 8.93
C ASP A 173 21.91 18.91 9.34
N ARG A 174 21.57 17.77 8.74
CA ARG A 174 20.37 16.99 9.07
C ARG A 174 20.72 15.83 10.01
N PRO A 175 19.84 15.50 10.99
CA PRO A 175 20.02 14.32 11.83
C PRO A 175 20.09 13.03 11.01
N ASP A 176 20.87 12.08 11.49
CA ASP A 176 20.92 10.74 10.90
C ASP A 176 19.58 10.00 11.08
N VAL A 177 19.38 8.98 10.25
CA VAL A 177 18.15 8.18 10.22
C VAL A 177 18.51 6.74 10.54
N SER A 178 17.82 6.16 11.52
CA SER A 178 17.79 4.71 11.75
C SER A 178 16.33 4.34 11.93
N GLN A 179 15.70 3.82 10.90
CA GLN A 179 14.25 3.65 10.85
C GLN A 179 13.84 2.21 10.52
N MET A 180 13.09 1.61 11.42
CA MET A 180 12.38 0.36 11.20
C MET A 180 10.96 0.65 10.70
N PHE A 181 10.49 -0.12 9.72
CA PHE A 181 9.09 -0.14 9.30
C PHE A 181 8.57 -1.56 9.32
N VAL A 182 7.44 -1.77 9.98
CA VAL A 182 6.76 -3.07 10.12
C VAL A 182 5.31 -2.91 9.69
N GLN A 183 4.87 -3.74 8.75
CA GLN A 183 3.54 -3.71 8.19
C GLN A 183 2.92 -5.11 8.14
N PRO A 184 2.28 -5.60 9.22
CA PRO A 184 1.43 -6.77 9.13
C PRO A 184 0.13 -6.42 8.40
N PHE A 185 -0.38 -7.36 7.61
CA PHE A 185 -1.60 -7.19 6.85
C PHE A 185 -2.42 -8.48 6.79
N VAL A 186 -3.73 -8.31 6.70
CA VAL A 186 -4.71 -9.35 6.46
C VAL A 186 -5.72 -8.87 5.43
N ASN A 187 -6.05 -9.71 4.46
CA ASN A 187 -7.10 -9.47 3.50
C ASN A 187 -7.93 -10.74 3.31
N TYR A 188 -9.23 -10.59 3.13
CA TYR A 188 -10.14 -11.64 2.71
C TYR A 188 -10.83 -11.19 1.43
N ASN A 189 -10.64 -11.96 0.35
CA ASN A 189 -11.25 -11.70 -0.94
C ASN A 189 -12.36 -12.70 -1.22
N TRP A 190 -13.55 -12.19 -1.56
CA TRP A 190 -14.64 -13.00 -2.09
C TRP A 190 -14.39 -13.34 -3.55
N LYS A 191 -15.06 -14.39 -4.04
CA LYS A 191 -15.01 -14.75 -5.46
C LYS A 191 -15.49 -13.63 -6.40
N SER A 192 -16.27 -12.67 -5.90
CA SER A 192 -16.70 -11.51 -6.70
C SER A 192 -15.58 -10.53 -7.03
N GLY A 193 -14.38 -10.67 -6.46
CA GLY A 193 -13.30 -9.69 -6.55
C GLY A 193 -13.42 -8.53 -5.55
N ALA A 194 -14.49 -8.49 -4.75
CA ALA A 194 -14.55 -7.65 -3.56
C ALA A 194 -13.71 -8.25 -2.43
N GLY A 195 -13.29 -7.43 -1.48
CA GLY A 195 -12.57 -7.88 -0.32
C GLY A 195 -12.67 -6.93 0.87
N ILE A 196 -12.34 -7.44 2.04
CA ILE A 196 -12.07 -6.66 3.25
C ILE A 196 -10.63 -6.91 3.67
N GLY A 197 -10.04 -5.96 4.37
CA GLY A 197 -8.70 -6.14 4.90
C GLY A 197 -8.41 -5.16 6.02
N ALA A 198 -7.23 -5.34 6.59
CA ALA A 198 -6.62 -4.37 7.48
C ALA A 198 -5.11 -4.51 7.39
N ASN A 199 -4.41 -3.40 7.57
CA ASN A 199 -2.99 -3.44 7.89
C ASN A 199 -2.68 -2.54 9.08
N MET A 200 -1.57 -2.84 9.75
CA MET A 200 -0.95 -1.92 10.69
C MET A 200 0.33 -1.38 10.05
N GLU A 201 0.67 -0.13 10.26
CA GLU A 201 1.91 0.48 9.80
C GLU A 201 2.63 1.05 11.02
N TRP A 202 3.68 0.36 11.45
CA TRP A 202 4.53 0.79 12.56
C TRP A 202 5.87 1.28 12.03
N THR A 203 6.18 2.54 12.28
CA THR A 203 7.48 3.15 12.01
C THR A 203 8.16 3.48 13.33
N GLN A 204 9.37 2.97 13.54
CA GLN A 204 10.22 3.31 14.68
C GLN A 204 11.49 3.98 14.17
N ASN A 205 11.75 5.22 14.56
CA ASN A 205 13.02 5.89 14.32
C ASN A 205 13.85 5.87 15.61
N TRP A 206 14.98 5.17 15.58
CA TRP A 206 15.87 4.98 16.73
C TRP A 206 16.70 6.22 17.03
N GLU A 207 17.17 6.95 16.00
CA GLU A 207 17.93 8.20 16.17
C GLU A 207 17.05 9.29 16.76
N ALA A 208 15.84 9.45 16.22
CA ALA A 208 14.89 10.45 16.71
C ALA A 208 14.13 9.98 17.98
N SER A 209 14.30 8.73 18.43
CA SER A 209 13.55 8.13 19.54
C SER A 209 12.02 8.29 19.40
N THR A 210 11.50 8.12 18.19
CA THR A 210 10.09 8.33 17.86
C THR A 210 9.43 7.08 17.29
N ALA A 211 8.14 6.90 17.59
CA ALA A 211 7.33 5.82 17.05
C ALA A 211 6.02 6.37 16.48
N THR A 212 5.62 5.86 15.31
CA THR A 212 4.30 6.11 14.72
C THR A 212 3.61 4.79 14.41
N VAL A 213 2.33 4.66 14.75
CA VAL A 213 1.54 3.44 14.54
C VAL A 213 0.18 3.82 13.95
N TRP A 214 -0.12 3.26 12.77
CA TRP A 214 -1.42 3.40 12.12
C TRP A 214 -2.12 2.07 11.99
N LEU A 215 -3.44 2.04 12.18
CA LEU A 215 -4.31 0.93 11.82
C LEU A 215 -5.24 1.36 10.69
N ASN A 216 -5.25 0.58 9.61
CA ASN A 216 -5.97 0.92 8.39
C ASN A 216 -6.89 -0.25 7.98
N PRO A 217 -8.12 -0.34 8.51
CA PRO A 217 -9.12 -1.26 8.00
C PRO A 217 -9.62 -0.76 6.63
N THR A 218 -9.85 -1.66 5.69
CA THR A 218 -10.19 -1.31 4.30
C THR A 218 -11.22 -2.24 3.70
N ILE A 219 -12.02 -1.71 2.80
CA ILE A 219 -12.77 -2.48 1.80
C ILE A 219 -12.08 -2.32 0.45
N SER A 220 -12.18 -3.34 -0.40
CA SER A 220 -11.62 -3.32 -1.75
C SER A 220 -12.55 -3.94 -2.77
N ALA A 221 -12.40 -3.55 -4.03
CA ALA A 221 -13.12 -4.13 -5.16
C ALA A 221 -12.27 -4.09 -6.43
N VAL A 222 -12.12 -5.24 -7.06
CA VAL A 222 -11.56 -5.35 -8.42
C VAL A 222 -12.66 -5.07 -9.44
N THR A 223 -12.36 -4.21 -10.40
CA THR A 223 -13.25 -3.84 -11.50
C THR A 223 -12.44 -3.54 -12.76
N SER A 224 -13.09 -2.99 -13.79
CA SER A 224 -12.46 -2.57 -15.03
C SER A 224 -12.89 -1.15 -15.39
N LEU A 225 -11.94 -0.27 -15.68
CA LEU A 225 -12.20 1.03 -16.32
C LEU A 225 -11.98 0.88 -17.83
N GLY A 226 -13.05 0.60 -18.56
CA GLY A 226 -12.96 0.15 -19.95
C GLY A 226 -12.20 -1.18 -20.05
N LYS A 227 -11.11 -1.21 -20.80
CA LYS A 227 -10.25 -2.41 -20.93
C LYS A 227 -9.21 -2.53 -19.79
N GLN A 228 -9.00 -1.47 -19.03
CA GLN A 228 -7.99 -1.41 -17.99
C GLN A 228 -8.52 -2.07 -16.71
N LYS A 229 -7.87 -3.16 -16.27
CA LYS A 229 -8.18 -3.78 -14.97
C LYS A 229 -7.69 -2.86 -13.85
N THR A 230 -8.54 -2.65 -12.86
CA THR A 230 -8.29 -1.72 -11.76
C THR A 230 -8.82 -2.29 -10.44
N GLN A 231 -8.15 -1.98 -9.33
CA GLN A 231 -8.69 -2.19 -7.99
C GLN A 231 -8.86 -0.87 -7.27
N PHE A 232 -9.99 -0.73 -6.58
CA PHE A 232 -10.24 0.36 -5.66
C PHE A 232 -10.15 -0.16 -4.23
N VAL A 233 -9.52 0.61 -3.36
CA VAL A 233 -9.45 0.35 -1.91
C VAL A 233 -9.82 1.63 -1.18
N VAL A 234 -10.65 1.54 -0.15
CA VAL A 234 -10.97 2.67 0.70
C VAL A 234 -11.14 2.25 2.14
N GLY A 235 -10.77 3.11 3.08
CA GLY A 235 -10.96 2.86 4.50
C GLY A 235 -10.46 4.00 5.38
N PRO A 236 -10.86 4.05 6.65
CA PRO A 236 -10.32 5.03 7.58
C PRO A 236 -8.85 4.73 7.91
N ARG A 237 -8.13 5.75 8.37
CA ARG A 237 -6.80 5.67 8.96
C ARG A 237 -6.91 6.06 10.43
N LEU A 238 -6.51 5.16 11.31
CA LEU A 238 -6.56 5.37 12.75
C LEU A 238 -5.13 5.52 13.27
N ASN A 239 -4.76 6.71 13.73
CA ASN A 239 -3.43 6.96 14.30
C ASN A 239 -3.42 6.53 15.78
N LEU A 240 -2.83 5.38 16.05
CA LEU A 240 -2.82 4.78 17.39
C LEU A 240 -1.75 5.40 18.28
N ALA A 241 -0.60 5.73 17.70
CA ALA A 241 0.52 6.35 18.40
C ALA A 241 1.34 7.20 17.42
N ALA A 242 1.84 8.33 17.89
CA ALA A 242 2.77 9.20 17.17
C ALA A 242 3.58 10.00 18.20
N PRO A 243 4.69 10.64 17.80
CA PRO A 243 5.40 11.58 18.65
C PRO A 243 4.50 12.73 19.09
N ASP A 244 4.89 13.40 20.18
CA ASP A 244 4.17 14.57 20.68
C ASP A 244 3.99 15.62 19.57
N GLY A 245 2.76 16.12 19.43
CA GLY A 245 2.37 17.05 18.36
C GLY A 245 2.25 16.43 16.96
N GLY A 246 2.56 15.13 16.78
CA GLY A 246 2.50 14.43 15.49
C GLY A 246 1.29 13.51 15.31
N LYS A 247 0.51 13.28 16.37
CA LYS A 247 -0.67 12.41 16.31
C LYS A 247 -1.79 13.10 15.55
N ALA A 248 -2.34 12.39 14.57
CA ALA A 248 -3.56 12.78 13.88
C ALA A 248 -4.78 12.25 14.66
N ASP A 249 -5.87 12.99 14.68
CA ASP A 249 -7.11 12.50 15.27
C ASP A 249 -7.69 11.33 14.46
N TRP A 250 -7.68 11.45 13.13
CA TRP A 250 -8.18 10.45 12.19
C TRP A 250 -7.77 10.76 10.75
N GLY A 251 -8.06 9.85 9.82
CA GLY A 251 -7.86 10.09 8.39
C GLY A 251 -8.62 9.12 7.49
N TRP A 252 -8.42 9.30 6.18
CA TRP A 252 -8.92 8.42 5.12
C TRP A 252 -7.78 7.91 4.25
N ARG A 253 -7.90 6.66 3.81
CA ARG A 253 -7.08 6.07 2.76
C ARG A 253 -7.98 5.75 1.56
N ALA A 254 -7.57 6.20 0.38
CA ALA A 254 -8.14 5.80 -0.89
C ALA A 254 -7.02 5.33 -1.82
N VAL A 255 -7.20 4.19 -2.48
CA VAL A 255 -6.21 3.62 -3.40
C VAL A 255 -6.87 3.26 -4.71
N VAL A 256 -6.22 3.63 -5.81
CA VAL A 256 -6.52 3.11 -7.14
C VAL A 256 -5.30 2.37 -7.65
N ILE A 257 -5.46 1.11 -8.03
CA ILE A 257 -4.37 0.27 -8.51
C ILE A 257 -4.63 -0.06 -9.97
N PHE A 258 -3.76 0.41 -10.86
CA PHE A 258 -3.77 0.03 -12.27
C PHE A 258 -2.92 -1.20 -12.50
N LEU A 259 -3.41 -2.11 -13.34
CA LEU A 259 -2.80 -3.41 -13.60
C LEU A 259 -2.41 -3.54 -15.06
N PHE A 260 -1.14 -3.86 -15.30
CA PHE A 260 -0.63 -3.97 -16.66
C PHE A 260 -0.33 -5.44 -16.98
N PRO A 261 -0.61 -5.88 -18.22
CA PRO A 261 -0.15 -7.18 -18.68
C PRO A 261 1.39 -7.21 -18.61
N LYS A 262 1.93 -8.41 -18.34
CA LYS A 262 3.36 -8.67 -18.53
C LYS A 262 3.70 -8.68 -20.02
#